data_AF-A0A0Q5JW55-F1
#
_entry.id   AF-A0A0Q5JW55-F1
#
_cell.length_a   1.000
_cell.length_b   1.000
_cell.length_c   1.000
_cell.angle_alpha   90.00
_cell.angle_beta   90.00
_cell.angle_gamma   90.00
#
_symmetry.space_group_name_H-M   'P 1'
#
loop_
_entity.id
_entity.type
_entity.pdbx_description
1 polymer ?
#
loop_
_entity_poly.entity_id
_entity_poly.type
_entity_poly.pdbx_seq_one_letter_code
_entity_poly.pdbx_strand_id
1 'polypeptide(L)' 'WLAAGAAHHTVMTTAVGIEVFRDFAEIAKTELIVIDDDTTVRGFQSELRWNQAYYRLAQGL' A
#
# COMPACT_ATOMS: atom_id res chain seq x y z
N TRP A 1 -3.26 2.50 8.98
CA TRP A 1 -4.64 2.30 8.52
C TRP A 1 -5.37 3.62 8.26
N LEU A 2 -5.73 4.40 9.29
CA LEU A 2 -6.50 5.64 9.12
C LEU A 2 -5.83 6.67 8.19
N ALA A 3 -4.51 6.86 8.33
CA ALA A 3 -3.76 7.80 7.50
C ALA A 3 -3.79 7.48 5.98
N ALA A 4 -4.00 6.21 5.61
CA ALA A 4 -4.13 5.78 4.22
C ALA A 4 -5.57 5.88 3.69
N GLY A 5 -6.54 6.30 4.52
CA GLY A 5 -7.95 6.31 4.14
C GLY A 5 -8.54 4.91 3.92
N ALA A 6 -7.95 3.88 4.50
CA ALA A 6 -8.35 2.50 4.29
C ALA A 6 -9.77 2.20 4.85
N ALA A 7 -10.48 1.31 4.17
CA ALA A 7 -11.86 0.94 4.51
C ALA A 7 -11.97 0.28 5.91
N HIS A 8 -13.19 0.23 6.47
CA HIS A 8 -13.44 -0.52 7.71
C HIS A 8 -13.66 -2.01 7.46
N HIS A 9 -14.19 -2.38 6.28
CA HIS A 9 -14.30 -3.77 5.85
C HIS A 9 -12.95 -4.24 5.30
N THR A 10 -12.57 -5.46 5.69
CA THR A 10 -11.30 -6.09 5.31
C THR A 10 -11.54 -7.53 4.86
N VAL A 11 -10.53 -8.10 4.22
CA VAL A 11 -10.43 -9.54 3.97
C VAL A 11 -9.28 -10.06 4.81
N MET A 12 -9.55 -11.04 5.67
CA MET A 12 -8.53 -11.71 6.50
C MET A 12 -8.19 -13.08 5.89
N THR A 13 -6.90 -13.43 5.85
CA THR A 13 -6.43 -14.71 5.33
C THR A 13 -5.21 -15.21 6.10
N THR A 14 -5.09 -16.54 6.21
CA THR A 14 -3.89 -17.26 6.68
C THR A 14 -3.29 -18.16 5.60
N ALA A 15 -3.87 -18.16 4.39
CA ALA A 15 -3.47 -19.06 3.31
C ALA A 15 -2.31 -18.51 2.45
N VAL A 16 -2.09 -17.19 2.46
CA VAL A 16 -1.07 -16.52 1.64
C VAL A 16 -0.36 -15.41 2.43
N GLY A 17 0.92 -15.18 2.10
CA GLY A 17 1.75 -14.11 2.67
C GLY A 17 1.65 -12.79 1.89
N ILE A 18 2.41 -11.79 2.34
CA ILE A 18 2.40 -10.44 1.75
C ILE A 18 2.96 -10.42 0.32
N GLU A 19 3.82 -11.38 -0.02
CA GLU A 19 4.43 -11.51 -1.35
C GLU A 19 3.38 -11.64 -2.44
N VAL A 20 2.33 -12.44 -2.20
CA VAL A 20 1.21 -12.61 -3.14
C VAL A 20 0.48 -11.28 -3.39
N PHE A 21 0.33 -10.45 -2.36
CA PHE A 21 -0.29 -9.14 -2.50
C PHE A 21 0.61 -8.13 -3.21
N ARG A 22 1.94 -8.22 -3.03
CA ARG A 22 2.92 -7.42 -3.77
C ARG A 22 2.85 -7.74 -5.27
N ASP A 23 2.90 -9.02 -5.63
CA ASP A 23 2.78 -9.47 -7.02
C ASP A 23 1.44 -9.04 -7.64
N PHE A 24 0.34 -9.20 -6.89
CA PHE A 24 -0.97 -8.77 -7.35
C PHE A 24 -1.03 -7.26 -7.63
N ALA A 25 -0.51 -6.44 -6.73
CA ALA A 25 -0.51 -4.99 -6.87
C ALA A 25 0.32 -4.53 -8.08
N GLU A 26 1.47 -5.17 -8.33
CA GLU A 26 2.30 -4.91 -9.50
C GLU A 26 1.55 -5.25 -10.81
N ILE A 27 0.99 -6.46 -10.91
CA ILE A 27 0.23 -6.91 -12.09
C ILE A 27 -0.96 -5.97 -12.34
N ALA A 28 -1.67 -5.60 -11.27
CA ALA A 28 -2.83 -4.72 -11.33
C ALA A 28 -2.46 -3.23 -11.48
N LYS A 29 -1.17 -2.87 -11.46
CA LYS A 29 -0.67 -1.50 -11.47
C LYS A 29 -1.34 -0.59 -10.44
N THR A 30 -1.53 -1.13 -9.24
CA THR A 30 -2.22 -0.48 -8.13
C THR A 30 -1.25 -0.26 -6.98
N GLU A 31 -1.41 0.86 -6.26
CA GLU A 31 -0.64 1.11 -5.04
C GLU A 31 -0.88 0.02 -3.99
N LEU A 32 0.22 -0.51 -3.45
CA LEU A 32 0.25 -1.28 -2.22
C LEU A 32 1.09 -0.53 -1.20
N ILE A 33 0.55 -0.40 0.01
CA ILE A 33 1.30 0.07 1.17
C ILE A 33 1.20 -0.98 2.28
N VAL A 34 2.33 -1.31 2.88
CA VAL A 34 2.43 -2.40 3.87
C VAL A 34 2.49 -1.81 5.28
N ILE A 35 1.81 -2.46 6.22
CA ILE A 35 1.94 -2.20 7.65
C ILE A 35 2.36 -3.52 8.29
N ASP A 36 3.56 -3.52 8.86
CA ASP A 36 4.22 -4.66 9.49
C ASP A 36 5.03 -4.22 10.72
N ASP A 37 5.87 -5.11 11.25
CA ASP A 37 6.64 -4.91 12.48
C ASP A 37 7.67 -3.78 12.39
N ASP A 38 8.13 -3.43 11.18
CA ASP A 38 9.12 -2.37 10.95
C ASP A 38 8.46 -1.00 10.66
N THR A 39 7.13 -0.96 10.57
CA THR A 39 6.40 0.24 10.19
C THR A 39 6.37 1.28 11.31
N THR A 40 6.88 2.49 11.02
CA THR A 40 6.70 3.67 11.88
C THR A 40 5.69 4.64 11.30
N VAL A 41 4.96 5.37 12.15
CA VAL A 41 3.98 6.38 11.68
C VAL A 41 4.62 7.41 10.73
N ARG A 42 5.83 7.88 11.06
CA ARG A 42 6.56 8.86 10.23
C ARG A 42 7.03 8.25 8.91
N GLY A 43 7.53 7.02 8.93
CA GLY A 43 7.93 6.28 7.74
C GLY A 43 6.75 6.09 6.79
N PHE A 44 5.65 5.55 7.32
CA PHE A 44 4.41 5.30 6.59
C PHE A 44 3.82 6.58 5.96
N GLN A 45 3.80 7.69 6.70
CA GLN A 45 3.35 8.98 6.14
C GLN A 45 4.27 9.50 5.01
N SER A 46 5.56 9.17 5.06
CA SER A 46 6.51 9.57 4.02
C SER A 46 6.30 8.72 2.76
N GLU A 47 6.12 7.41 2.93
CA GLU A 47 5.79 6.48 1.85
C GLU A 47 4.50 6.87 1.14
N LEU A 48 3.41 7.18 1.87
CA LEU A 48 2.16 7.68 1.28
C LEU A 48 2.38 8.91 0.39
N ARG A 49 3.21 9.87 0.82
CA ARG A 49 3.47 11.09 0.03
C ARG A 49 4.29 10.79 -1.23
N TRP A 50 5.29 9.91 -1.13
CA TRP A 50 6.12 9.53 -2.26
C TRP A 50 5.32 8.73 -3.30
N ASN A 51 4.53 7.76 -2.84
CA ASN A 51 3.66 6.98 -3.71
C ASN A 51 2.62 7.87 -4.39
N GLN A 52 1.97 8.78 -3.66
CA GLN A 52 1.01 9.71 -4.25
C GLN A 52 1.64 10.53 -5.40
N ALA A 53 2.88 11.00 -5.22
CA ALA A 53 3.60 11.71 -6.28
C ALA A 53 3.92 10.77 -7.46
N TYR A 54 4.45 9.57 -7.17
CA TYR A 54 4.78 8.57 -8.18
C TYR A 54 3.56 8.16 -9.02
N TYR A 55 2.46 7.75 -8.38
CA TYR A 55 1.26 7.29 -9.08
C TYR A 55 0.59 8.41 -9.87
N ARG A 56 0.63 9.67 -9.39
CA ARG A 56 0.19 10.82 -10.20
C ARG A 56 1.05 11.01 -11.44
N LEU A 57 2.38 10.94 -11.31
CA LEU A 57 3.29 11.07 -12.46
C LEU A 57 3.16 9.89 -13.44
N ALA A 58 3.01 8.67 -12.93
CA ALA A 58 2.87 7.45 -13.72
C ALA A 58 1.53 7.35 -14.45
N GLN A 59 0.47 7.97 -13.89
CA GLN A 59 -0.82 8.14 -14.57
C GLN A 59 -0.80 9.26 -15.62
N GLY A 60 0.30 10.00 -15.73
CA GLY A 60 0.54 11.05 -16.70
C GLY A 60 0.41 12.46 -16.13
N LEU A 61 1.10 13.39 -16.77
CA LEU A 61 0.50 14.69 -17.04
C LEU A 61 -0.77 14.48 -17.87
#